data_AF-A0A1M4Y6J0-F1
#
_entry.id   AF-A0A1M4Y6J0-F1
#
_cell.length_a   1.000
_cell.length_b   1.000
_cell.length_c   1.000
_cell.angle_alpha   90.00
_cell.angle_beta   90.00
_cell.angle_gamma   90.00
#
_symmetry.space_group_name_H-M   'P 1'
#
loop_
_entity.id
_entity.type
_entity.pdbx_description
1 polymer ?
#
loop_
_entity_poly.entity_id
_entity_poly.type
_entity_poly.pdbx_seq_one_letter_code
_entity_poly.pdbx_strand_id
1 'polypeptide(L)'
;MTGADIHPMATGHIPSYVTQADGSDFLFTFMVFFTVGVVVLIGVGYLTLHSVPEKMAHENNHPQFQLVGILALLALFTHNGIFWIAAILVAGFQFPDFAAPLRSIADAIRSLAPGRGLPPEPEAPPAPVTDQGTRTEGDVADA
;
A
#
# COMPACT_ATOMS: atom_id res chain seq x y z
N MET A 1 -7.03 -75.11 -9.33
CA MET A 1 -7.72 -74.11 -10.17
C MET A 1 -6.87 -73.93 -11.40
N THR A 2 -7.28 -74.57 -12.49
CA THR A 2 -6.60 -74.53 -13.79
C THR A 2 -6.66 -73.10 -14.32
N GLY A 3 -5.50 -72.55 -14.70
CA GLY A 3 -5.39 -71.20 -15.25
C GLY A 3 -6.37 -71.04 -16.41
N ALA A 4 -7.16 -69.97 -16.38
CA ALA A 4 -7.99 -69.60 -17.50
C ALA A 4 -7.07 -69.38 -18.70
N ASP A 5 -7.25 -70.19 -19.75
CA ASP A 5 -6.57 -70.01 -21.03
C ASP A 5 -6.94 -68.64 -21.58
N ILE A 6 -6.06 -67.68 -21.35
CA ILE A 6 -6.13 -66.34 -21.92
C ILE A 6 -6.17 -66.48 -23.44
N HIS A 7 -7.21 -65.90 -24.07
CA HIS A 7 -7.38 -65.96 -25.51
C HIS A 7 -6.10 -65.50 -26.23
N PRO A 8 -5.66 -66.16 -27.32
CA PRO A 8 -4.41 -65.83 -28.03
C PRO A 8 -4.39 -64.41 -28.63
N MET A 9 -5.56 -63.76 -28.69
CA MET A 9 -5.76 -62.36 -29.11
C MET A 9 -5.81 -61.37 -27.94
N ALA A 10 -5.76 -61.84 -26.69
CA ALA A 10 -5.68 -60.98 -25.52
C ALA A 10 -4.30 -60.35 -25.47
N THR A 11 -4.23 -59.07 -25.84
CA THR A 11 -3.02 -58.25 -25.75
C THR A 11 -2.58 -58.19 -24.29
N GLY A 12 -1.62 -59.03 -23.91
CA GLY A 12 -1.16 -59.24 -22.52
C GLY A 12 -0.37 -58.08 -21.91
N HIS A 13 -0.39 -56.90 -22.51
CA HIS A 13 0.18 -55.70 -21.93
C HIS A 13 -0.81 -54.56 -22.14
N ILE A 14 -1.40 -54.11 -21.04
CA ILE A 14 -2.12 -52.85 -20.99
C ILE A 14 -1.17 -51.89 -20.25
N PRO A 15 -0.87 -50.71 -20.81
CA PRO A 15 0.03 -49.77 -20.17
C PRO A 15 -0.43 -49.39 -18.76
N SER A 16 0.52 -49.22 -17.84
CA SER A 16 0.26 -49.03 -16.40
C SER A 16 -0.52 -47.75 -16.04
N TYR A 17 -0.64 -46.80 -16.97
CA TYR A 17 -1.42 -45.57 -16.80
C TYR A 17 -2.89 -45.70 -17.24
N VAL A 18 -3.30 -46.86 -17.75
CA VAL A 18 -4.71 -47.17 -18.08
C VAL A 18 -5.38 -47.81 -16.87
N THR A 19 -6.69 -47.60 -16.74
CA THR A 19 -7.54 -48.22 -15.72
C THR A 19 -7.34 -49.74 -15.68
N GLN A 20 -7.00 -50.26 -14.52
CA GLN A 20 -6.83 -51.70 -14.30
C GLN A 20 -8.17 -52.36 -13.92
N ALA A 21 -8.25 -53.68 -14.09
CA ALA A 21 -9.48 -54.44 -13.80
C ALA A 21 -9.84 -54.49 -12.31
N ASP A 22 -8.90 -54.16 -11.41
CA ASP A 22 -9.14 -53.97 -9.98
C ASP A 22 -9.77 -52.60 -9.65
N GLY A 23 -9.99 -51.76 -10.68
CA GLY A 23 -10.56 -50.41 -10.56
C GLY A 23 -9.53 -49.33 -10.24
N SER A 24 -8.24 -49.65 -10.15
CA SER A 24 -7.19 -48.65 -9.93
C SER A 24 -6.90 -47.86 -11.20
N ASP A 25 -6.79 -46.54 -11.07
CA ASP A 25 -6.45 -45.61 -12.15
C ASP A 25 -5.36 -44.64 -11.68
N PHE A 26 -4.12 -44.97 -12.03
CA PHE A 26 -2.95 -44.18 -11.67
C PHE A 26 -2.97 -42.79 -12.32
N LEU A 27 -3.35 -42.69 -13.59
CA LEU A 27 -3.35 -41.44 -14.34
C LEU A 27 -4.40 -40.48 -13.78
N PHE A 28 -5.61 -40.96 -13.53
CA PHE A 28 -6.66 -40.17 -12.92
C PHE A 28 -6.26 -39.67 -11.54
N THR A 29 -5.74 -40.56 -10.68
CA THR A 29 -5.29 -40.20 -9.33
C THR A 29 -4.22 -39.12 -9.39
N PHE A 30 -3.21 -39.28 -10.24
CA PHE A 30 -2.16 -38.28 -10.45
C PHE A 30 -2.74 -36.94 -10.95
N MET A 31 -3.62 -36.97 -11.94
CA MET A 31 -4.25 -35.76 -12.48
C MET A 31 -5.09 -35.01 -11.46
N VAL A 32 -5.78 -35.71 -10.55
CA VAL A 32 -6.51 -35.08 -9.45
C VAL A 32 -5.55 -34.29 -8.57
N PHE A 33 -4.46 -34.90 -8.08
CA PHE A 33 -3.47 -34.20 -7.25
C PHE A 33 -2.75 -33.08 -8.01
N PHE A 34 -2.39 -33.32 -9.27
CA PHE A 34 -1.77 -32.31 -10.12
C PHE A 34 -2.71 -31.11 -10.32
N THR A 35 -3.98 -31.34 -10.64
CA THR A 35 -4.98 -30.28 -10.83
C THR A 35 -5.18 -29.49 -9.55
N VAL A 36 -5.33 -30.16 -8.41
CA VAL A 36 -5.42 -29.49 -7.10
C VAL A 36 -4.16 -28.65 -6.84
N GLY A 37 -2.98 -29.19 -7.11
CA GLY A 37 -1.71 -28.46 -6.98
C GLY A 37 -1.64 -27.23 -7.88
N VAL A 38 -2.05 -27.34 -9.15
CA VAL A 38 -2.11 -26.23 -10.10
C VAL A 38 -3.11 -25.17 -9.66
N VAL A 39 -4.31 -25.57 -9.22
CA VAL A 39 -5.34 -24.65 -8.70
C VAL A 39 -4.82 -23.90 -7.48
N VAL A 40 -4.17 -24.60 -6.53
CA VAL A 40 -3.55 -23.96 -5.36
C VAL A 40 -2.43 -23.03 -5.77
N LEU A 41 -1.56 -23.42 -6.72
CA LEU A 41 -0.46 -22.60 -7.20
C LEU A 41 -0.94 -21.34 -7.92
N ILE A 42 -1.97 -21.46 -8.76
CA ILE A 42 -2.64 -20.32 -9.40
C ILE A 42 -3.30 -19.45 -8.32
N GLY A 43 -3.99 -20.05 -7.34
CA GLY A 43 -4.62 -19.32 -6.24
C GLY A 43 -3.62 -18.52 -5.41
N VAL A 44 -2.49 -19.13 -5.02
CA VAL A 44 -1.40 -18.46 -4.32
C VAL A 44 -0.79 -17.36 -5.19
N GLY A 45 -0.51 -17.64 -6.46
CA GLY A 45 0.01 -16.64 -7.40
C GLY A 45 -0.94 -15.46 -7.58
N TYR A 46 -2.24 -15.73 -7.65
CA TYR A 46 -3.29 -14.74 -7.75
C TYR A 46 -3.38 -13.88 -6.48
N LEU A 47 -3.42 -14.48 -5.30
CA LEU A 47 -3.41 -13.74 -4.03
C LEU A 47 -2.11 -12.94 -3.85
N THR A 48 -0.97 -13.50 -4.26
CA THR A 48 0.34 -12.83 -4.21
C THR A 48 0.36 -11.61 -5.13
N LEU A 49 -0.08 -11.76 -6.38
CA LEU A 49 -0.12 -10.67 -7.36
C LEU A 49 -1.08 -9.54 -6.92
N HIS A 50 -2.14 -9.86 -6.17
CA HIS A 50 -3.07 -8.86 -5.62
C HIS A 50 -2.58 -8.21 -4.32
N SER A 51 -1.72 -8.88 -3.54
CA SER A 51 -1.08 -8.29 -2.36
C SER A 51 0.03 -7.29 -2.68
N VAL A 52 0.61 -7.36 -3.89
CA VAL A 52 1.64 -6.43 -4.38
C VAL A 52 1.13 -4.96 -4.44
N PRO A 53 -0.07 -4.67 -4.99
CA PRO A 53 -0.70 -3.36 -4.94
C PRO A 53 -0.82 -2.76 -3.53
N GLU A 54 -1.20 -3.58 -2.54
CA GLU A 54 -1.33 -3.16 -1.14
C GLU A 54 0.03 -2.77 -0.55
N LYS A 55 1.06 -3.59 -0.78
CA LYS A 55 2.41 -3.32 -0.27
C LYS A 55 3.03 -2.07 -0.91
N MET A 56 2.78 -1.84 -2.20
CA MET A 56 3.29 -0.68 -2.93
C MET A 56 2.66 0.65 -2.46
N ALA A 57 1.46 0.59 -1.87
CA ALA A 57 0.81 1.75 -1.26
C ALA A 57 1.37 2.14 0.13
N HIS A 58 2.07 1.23 0.82
CA HIS A 58 2.67 1.52 2.12
C HIS A 58 4.12 2.03 2.05
N GLU A 59 4.87 1.69 0.98
CA GLU A 59 6.29 2.06 0.85
C GLU A 59 6.50 3.52 0.40
N ASN A 60 5.50 4.13 -0.24
CA ASN A 60 5.53 5.53 -0.67
C ASN A 60 4.37 6.28 -0.03
N ASN A 61 4.66 7.14 0.95
CA ASN A 61 3.73 7.93 1.77
C ASN A 61 2.94 9.01 0.98
N HIS A 62 2.44 8.67 -0.20
CA HIS A 62 1.59 9.49 -1.04
C HIS A 62 0.21 8.81 -1.21
N PRO A 63 -0.91 9.50 -0.92
CA PRO A 63 -2.29 9.02 -1.12
C PRO A 63 -2.64 8.49 -2.54
N GLN A 64 -1.69 8.55 -3.45
CA GLN A 64 -1.79 8.29 -4.89
C GLN A 64 -1.71 6.79 -5.22
N PHE A 65 -0.93 6.02 -4.45
CA PHE A 65 -0.86 4.55 -4.62
C PHE A 65 -2.03 3.80 -3.97
N GLN A 66 -2.82 4.47 -3.13
CA GLN A 66 -4.00 3.88 -2.49
C GLN A 66 -5.11 3.56 -3.51
N LEU A 67 -5.23 4.38 -4.56
CA LEU A 67 -6.20 4.16 -5.64
C LEU A 67 -5.88 2.88 -6.45
N VAL A 68 -4.60 2.60 -6.67
CA VAL A 68 -4.14 1.36 -7.33
C VAL A 68 -4.50 0.15 -6.48
N GLY A 69 -4.30 0.22 -5.16
CA GLY A 69 -4.72 -0.82 -4.22
C GLY A 69 -6.24 -1.08 -4.23
N ILE A 70 -7.04 -0.01 -4.25
CA ILE A 70 -8.51 -0.12 -4.31
C ILE A 70 -8.98 -0.74 -5.64
N LEU A 71 -8.41 -0.34 -6.79
CA LEU A 71 -8.76 -0.92 -8.09
C LEU A 71 -8.41 -2.42 -8.16
N ALA A 72 -7.28 -2.83 -7.56
CA ALA A 72 -6.91 -4.24 -7.49
C ALA A 72 -7.85 -5.05 -6.59
N LEU A 73 -8.25 -4.51 -5.43
CA LEU A 73 -9.26 -5.13 -4.56
C LEU A 73 -10.63 -5.25 -5.27
N LEU A 74 -11.00 -4.25 -6.08
CA LEU A 74 -12.25 -4.27 -6.86
C LEU A 74 -12.21 -5.30 -8.00
N ALA A 75 -11.05 -5.47 -8.66
CA ALA A 75 -10.81 -6.51 -9.67
C ALA A 75 -10.98 -7.92 -9.09
N LEU A 76 -10.55 -8.11 -7.84
CA LEU A 76 -10.66 -9.36 -7.09
C LEU A 76 -12.12 -9.68 -6.73
N PHE A 77 -12.84 -8.71 -6.14
CA PHE A 77 -14.25 -8.91 -5.78
C PHE A 77 -15.12 -9.18 -7.01
N THR A 78 -14.80 -8.53 -8.14
CA THR A 78 -15.64 -8.58 -9.35
C THR A 78 -15.20 -9.64 -10.37
N HIS A 79 -13.99 -10.20 -10.26
CA HIS A 79 -13.38 -11.11 -11.26
C HIS A 79 -13.37 -10.54 -12.69
N ASN A 80 -13.36 -9.22 -12.83
CA ASN A 80 -13.38 -8.55 -14.14
C ASN A 80 -12.01 -7.95 -14.46
N GLY A 81 -11.37 -8.47 -15.52
CA GLY A 81 -10.02 -8.09 -15.95
C GLY A 81 -9.87 -6.62 -16.34
N ILE A 82 -10.95 -5.90 -16.63
CA ILE A 82 -10.92 -4.45 -16.89
C ILE A 82 -10.33 -3.68 -15.71
N PHE A 83 -10.65 -4.06 -14.48
CA PHE A 83 -10.12 -3.39 -13.29
C PHE A 83 -8.64 -3.65 -13.10
N TRP A 84 -8.15 -4.83 -13.51
CA TRP A 84 -6.72 -5.14 -13.50
C TRP A 84 -5.95 -4.34 -14.57
N ILE A 85 -6.50 -4.24 -15.78
CA ILE A 85 -5.94 -3.40 -16.86
C ILE A 85 -5.93 -1.92 -16.43
N ALA A 86 -7.00 -1.44 -15.82
CA ALA A 86 -7.09 -0.08 -15.30
C ALA A 86 -6.07 0.18 -14.19
N ALA A 87 -5.86 -0.78 -13.26
CA ALA A 87 -4.86 -0.66 -12.20
C ALA A 87 -3.44 -0.53 -12.75
N ILE A 88 -3.09 -1.33 -13.78
CA ILE A 88 -1.78 -1.26 -14.44
C ILE A 88 -1.62 0.05 -15.21
N LEU A 89 -2.66 0.47 -15.94
CA LEU A 89 -2.63 1.72 -16.70
C LEU A 89 -2.41 2.93 -15.78
N VAL A 90 -3.10 2.96 -14.64
CA VAL A 90 -2.95 4.00 -13.61
C VAL A 90 -1.59 3.90 -12.91
N ALA A 91 -1.12 2.70 -12.59
CA ALA A 91 0.21 2.51 -11.98
C ALA A 91 1.36 2.95 -12.90
N GLY A 92 1.20 2.75 -14.22
CA GLY A 92 2.19 3.18 -15.23
C GLY A 92 2.27 4.68 -15.42
N PHE A 93 1.19 5.42 -15.10
CA PHE A 93 1.16 6.89 -15.13
C PHE A 93 1.27 7.45 -13.72
N GLN A 94 2.50 7.62 -13.23
CA GLN A 94 2.76 8.38 -12.01
C GLN A 94 2.42 9.85 -12.25
N PHE A 95 1.26 10.30 -11.76
CA PHE A 95 0.95 11.72 -11.74
C PHE A 95 1.86 12.40 -10.69
N PRO A 96 2.75 13.32 -11.10
CA PRO A 96 3.63 13.98 -10.14
C PRO A 96 2.83 14.84 -9.17
N ASP A 97 3.32 15.00 -7.94
CA ASP A 97 2.69 15.88 -6.95
C ASP A 97 2.77 17.34 -7.43
N PHE A 98 1.67 17.82 -8.02
CA PHE A 98 1.56 19.19 -8.52
C PHE A 98 1.37 20.23 -7.40
N ALA A 99 1.06 19.81 -6.16
CA ALA A 99 0.88 20.72 -5.04
C ALA A 99 2.22 21.16 -4.42
N ALA A 100 3.24 20.30 -4.42
CA ALA A 100 4.56 20.62 -3.88
C ALA A 100 5.24 21.81 -4.63
N PRO A 101 5.27 21.86 -5.97
CA PRO A 101 5.76 23.02 -6.71
C PRO A 101 4.93 24.29 -6.42
N LEU A 102 3.60 24.19 -6.38
CA LEU A 102 2.73 25.34 -6.10
C LEU A 102 2.97 25.93 -4.70
N ARG A 103 3.20 25.09 -3.68
CA ARG A 103 3.59 25.52 -2.33
C ARG A 103 4.95 26.21 -2.34
N SER A 104 5.94 25.67 -3.06
CA SER A 104 7.26 26.30 -3.19
C SER A 104 7.19 27.69 -3.83
N ILE A 105 6.32 27.90 -4.83
CA ILE A 105 6.09 29.20 -5.46
C ILE A 105 5.42 30.16 -4.47
N ALA A 106 4.40 29.70 -3.74
CA ALA A 106 3.72 30.51 -2.73
C ALA A 106 4.67 30.95 -1.60
N ASP A 107 5.57 30.07 -1.15
CA ASP A 107 6.59 30.36 -0.15
C ASP A 107 7.68 31.29 -0.71
N ALA A 108 8.13 31.09 -1.95
CA ALA A 108 9.07 31.98 -2.61
C ALA A 108 8.51 33.41 -2.75
N ILE A 109 7.25 33.55 -3.17
CA ILE A 109 6.55 34.85 -3.24
C ILE A 109 6.41 35.47 -1.85
N ARG A 110 6.07 34.66 -0.84
CA ARG A 110 5.98 35.12 0.56
C ARG A 110 7.32 35.58 1.12
N SER A 111 8.44 34.99 0.68
CA SER A 111 9.79 35.39 1.07
C SER A 111 10.24 36.70 0.41
N LEU A 112 9.75 37.00 -0.80
CA LEU A 112 10.04 38.23 -1.54
C LEU A 112 9.15 39.41 -1.13
N ALA A 113 8.09 39.15 -0.34
CA ALA A 113 7.24 40.20 0.20
C ALA A 113 8.05 41.07 1.20
N PRO A 114 8.20 42.38 0.96
CA PRO A 114 8.94 43.26 1.85
C PRO A 114 8.21 43.36 3.20
N GLY A 115 8.91 43.06 4.30
CA GLY A 115 8.45 43.43 5.65
C GLY A 115 8.16 42.32 6.67
N ARG A 116 8.63 41.08 6.49
CA ARG A 116 8.51 40.04 7.54
C ARG A 116 9.79 39.28 7.88
N GLY A 117 10.95 39.89 7.60
CA GLY A 117 12.28 39.38 7.94
C GLY A 117 12.88 39.98 9.20
N LEU A 118 12.12 40.68 10.04
CA LEU A 118 12.63 41.16 11.32
C LEU A 118 12.34 40.10 12.40
N PRO A 119 13.37 39.50 13.04
CA PRO A 119 13.18 38.79 14.29
C PRO A 119 12.41 39.70 15.26
N PRO A 120 11.57 39.17 16.18
CA PRO A 120 10.99 40.00 17.23
C PRO A 120 12.13 40.74 17.92
N GLU A 121 12.12 42.06 17.78
CA GLU A 121 13.10 42.94 18.39
C GLU A 121 13.12 42.66 19.89
N PRO A 122 14.29 42.41 20.51
CA PRO A 122 14.36 42.18 21.94
C PRO A 122 13.71 43.37 22.65
N GLU A 123 12.62 43.10 23.36
CA GLU A 123 11.90 44.09 24.15
C GLU A 123 12.91 44.79 25.07
N ALA A 124 13.20 46.06 24.78
CA ALA A 124 14.13 46.85 25.57
C ALA A 124 13.64 46.87 27.02
N PRO A 125 14.50 46.62 28.02
CA PRO A 125 14.09 46.57 29.41
C PRO A 125 13.29 47.82 29.82
N PRO A 126 12.18 47.67 30.56
CA PRO A 126 11.38 48.81 30.97
C PRO A 126 12.26 49.77 31.79
N ALA A 127 12.29 51.03 31.34
CA ALA A 127 12.98 52.10 32.05
C ALA A 127 12.45 52.20 33.49
N PRO A 128 13.33 52.43 34.49
CA PRO A 128 12.89 52.52 35.87
C PRO A 128 12.02 53.77 36.03
N VAL A 129 10.75 53.54 36.34
CA VAL A 129 9.85 54.57 36.87
C VAL A 129 10.45 55.10 38.16
N THR A 130 10.99 56.33 38.10
CA THR A 130 11.37 57.08 39.29
C THR A 130 10.10 57.45 40.05
N ASP A 131 9.86 56.72 41.14
CA ASP A 131 8.90 57.05 42.18
C ASP A 131 9.31 58.36 42.85
N GLN A 132 8.75 59.47 42.38
CA GLN A 132 8.80 60.75 43.09
C GLN A 132 7.80 60.65 44.25
N GLY A 133 8.29 60.12 45.37
CA GLY A 133 7.60 60.08 46.63
C GLY A 133 7.05 61.46 47.01
N THR A 134 5.73 61.49 47.19
CA THR A 134 4.97 62.52 47.88
C THR A 134 5.61 62.85 49.23
N ARG A 135 6.39 63.93 49.29
CA ARG A 135 6.71 64.59 50.56
C ARG A 135 5.56 65.54 50.87
N THR A 136 4.56 65.02 51.55
CA THR A 136 3.55 65.82 52.24
C THR A 136 4.28 66.59 53.34
N GLU A 137 4.33 67.90 53.16
CA GLU A 137 4.79 68.88 54.13
C GLU A 137 3.82 68.88 55.31
N GLY A 138 4.29 68.38 56.44
CA GLY A 138 3.56 68.35 57.69
C GLY A 138 4.51 67.96 58.80
N ASP A 139 4.56 68.81 59.83
CA ASP A 139 5.18 68.59 61.14
C ASP A 139 6.68 68.91 61.28
N VAL A 140 6.99 70.18 61.62
CA VAL A 140 7.94 70.49 62.70
C VAL A 140 7.50 71.78 63.40
N ALA A 141 6.84 71.62 64.54
CA ALA A 141 6.90 72.59 65.63
C ALA A 141 7.70 71.93 66.76
N ASP A 142 8.96 72.33 66.97
CA ASP A 142 9.59 72.34 68.30
C ASP A 142 10.97 73.01 68.26
N ALA A 143 11.28 73.70 69.37
CA ALA A 143 12.50 74.41 69.79
C ALA A 143 12.75 75.85 69.27
#